data_AF-A0A5E6N987-F1
#
_entry.id   AF-A0A5E6N987-F1
#
_cell.length_a   1.000
_cell.length_b   1.000
_cell.length_c   1.000
_cell.angle_alpha   90.00
_cell.angle_beta   90.00
_cell.angle_gamma   90.00
#
_symmetry.space_group_name_H-M   'P 1'
#
loop_
_entity.id
_entity.type
_entity.pdbx_description
1 polymer ?
#
loop_
_entity_poly.entity_id
_entity_poly.type
_entity_poly.pdbx_seq_one_letter_code
_entity_poly.pdbx_strand_id
1 'polypeptide(L)'
;MTRLQKEEAEGLKKQQEQAKQQTEKAKKTDDADSDDKSKKPKRLRNTSGADGRKQLHVAKKNPSRKLKKKDRTRLSQKIQEEQAQHGFQKPIEKVVREVSIPDNIKVSDLAQKMATKAGEVLKVLMGMGVMVTLNDVIDQDTALLVVEEMGHTGVVSKKKPLKTS
;
A
#
# COMPACT_ATOMS: atom_id res chain seq x y z
N MET A 1 55.37 -25.36 17.45
CA MET A 1 54.17 -24.53 17.67
C MET A 1 53.78 -23.81 16.38
N THR A 2 53.32 -24.50 15.33
CA THR A 2 53.08 -23.84 14.02
C THR A 2 52.03 -24.51 13.12
N ARG A 3 51.15 -25.39 13.64
CA ARG A 3 50.02 -25.96 12.87
C ARG A 3 48.69 -25.22 13.11
N LEU A 4 48.39 -24.88 14.37
CA LEU A 4 47.17 -24.14 14.73
C LEU A 4 47.11 -22.73 14.12
N GLN A 5 48.25 -22.04 14.03
CA GLN A 5 48.31 -20.70 13.39
C GLN A 5 48.13 -20.75 11.86
N LYS A 6 48.38 -21.90 11.22
CA LYS A 6 48.22 -22.04 9.76
C LYS A 6 46.76 -22.26 9.37
N GLU A 7 46.01 -23.00 10.18
CA GLU A 7 44.57 -23.25 9.96
C GLU A 7 43.73 -21.99 10.21
N GLU A 8 44.08 -21.19 11.23
CA GLU A 8 43.43 -19.89 11.47
C GLU A 8 43.70 -18.88 10.35
N ALA A 9 44.92 -18.87 9.80
CA ALA A 9 45.28 -18.00 8.68
C ALA A 9 44.59 -18.41 7.37
N GLU A 10 44.38 -19.70 7.13
CA GLU A 10 43.65 -20.20 5.96
C GLU A 10 42.13 -19.96 6.10
N GLY A 11 41.57 -20.08 7.31
CA GLY A 11 40.17 -19.75 7.60
C GLY A 11 39.84 -18.28 7.36
N LEU A 12 40.70 -17.37 7.83
CA LEU A 12 40.52 -15.92 7.63
C LEU A 12 40.65 -15.50 6.17
N LYS A 13 41.57 -16.11 5.40
CA LYS A 13 41.70 -15.87 3.96
C LYS A 13 40.45 -16.34 3.20
N LYS A 14 39.91 -17.50 3.57
CA LYS A 14 38.70 -18.06 2.94
C LYS A 14 37.45 -17.22 3.23
N GLN A 15 37.36 -16.64 4.43
CA GLN A 15 36.28 -15.70 4.79
C GLN A 15 36.40 -14.36 4.04
N GLN A 16 37.61 -13.82 3.88
CA GLN A 16 37.84 -12.59 3.11
C GLN A 16 37.58 -12.78 1.60
N GLU A 17 37.90 -13.95 1.05
CA GLU A 17 37.67 -14.27 -0.35
C GLU A 17 36.17 -14.47 -0.66
N GLN A 18 35.43 -15.08 0.26
CA GLN A 18 33.96 -15.20 0.17
C GLN A 18 33.25 -13.84 0.30
N ALA A 19 33.73 -12.96 1.18
CA ALA A 19 33.19 -11.60 1.29
C ALA A 19 33.44 -10.78 0.01
N LYS A 20 34.63 -10.90 -0.60
CA LYS A 20 34.95 -10.25 -1.88
C LYS A 20 34.09 -10.77 -3.04
N GLN A 21 33.88 -12.08 -3.14
CA GLN A 21 33.01 -12.68 -4.17
C GLN A 21 31.54 -12.27 -4.01
N GLN A 22 31.05 -12.05 -2.79
CA GLN A 22 29.70 -11.55 -2.56
C GLN A 22 29.56 -10.06 -2.91
N THR A 23 30.58 -9.23 -2.63
CA THR A 23 30.58 -7.82 -3.05
C THR A 23 30.73 -7.62 -4.56
N GLU A 24 31.45 -8.50 -5.25
CA GLU A 24 31.53 -8.48 -6.72
C GLU A 24 30.25 -8.98 -7.40
N LYS A 25 29.51 -9.91 -6.77
CA LYS A 25 28.19 -10.32 -7.26
C LYS A 25 27.12 -9.26 -7.02
N ALA A 26 27.18 -8.51 -5.91
CA ALA A 26 26.29 -7.38 -5.66
C ALA A 26 26.53 -6.20 -6.60
N LYS A 27 27.77 -5.98 -7.07
CA LYS A 27 28.08 -4.93 -8.07
C LYS A 27 27.75 -5.30 -9.52
N LYS A 28 27.43 -6.57 -9.82
CA LYS A 28 27.08 -7.00 -11.20
C LYS A 28 25.58 -7.07 -11.49
N THR A 29 24.72 -6.79 -10.49
CA THR A 29 23.26 -6.79 -10.67
C THR A 29 22.66 -5.39 -10.81
N ASP A 30 23.44 -4.32 -10.58
CA ASP A 30 22.96 -2.93 -10.64
C ASP A 30 23.36 -2.19 -11.94
N ASP A 31 24.18 -2.79 -12.81
CA ASP A 31 24.67 -2.19 -14.08
C ASP A 31 24.09 -2.88 -15.34
N ALA A 32 22.88 -3.47 -15.25
CA ALA A 32 22.19 -4.09 -16.39
C ALA A 32 20.72 -3.65 -16.54
N ASP A 33 20.34 -2.49 -15.99
CA ASP A 33 19.03 -1.86 -16.25
C ASP A 33 19.16 -0.34 -16.34
N SER A 34 20.00 0.14 -17.26
CA SER A 34 20.13 1.57 -17.56
C SER A 34 20.48 1.82 -19.03
N ASP A 35 19.77 1.18 -19.96
CA ASP A 35 19.86 1.58 -21.39
C ASP A 35 18.58 1.30 -22.21
N ASP A 36 17.41 1.68 -21.70
CA ASP A 36 16.21 1.85 -22.55
C ASP A 36 15.44 3.12 -22.21
N LYS A 37 16.12 4.27 -22.29
CA LYS A 37 15.49 5.61 -22.22
C LYS A 37 15.62 6.41 -23.51
N SER A 38 15.62 5.75 -24.67
CA SER A 38 15.59 6.42 -25.97
C SER A 38 14.57 5.88 -26.96
N LYS A 39 13.38 5.49 -26.50
CA LYS A 39 12.18 5.40 -27.36
C LYS A 39 11.08 6.35 -26.89
N LYS A 40 11.35 7.66 -26.98
CA LYS A 40 10.27 8.65 -27.11
C LYS A 40 9.46 8.28 -28.36
N PRO A 41 8.11 8.21 -28.30
CA PRO A 41 7.34 7.98 -29.51
C PRO A 41 7.61 9.14 -30.48
N LYS A 42 8.22 8.81 -31.62
CA LYS A 42 8.50 9.74 -32.71
C LYS A 42 7.16 10.17 -33.29
N ARG A 43 6.55 11.22 -32.71
CA ARG A 43 5.35 11.85 -33.27
C ARG A 43 5.75 12.38 -34.64
N LEU A 44 5.34 11.68 -35.69
CA LEU A 44 5.40 12.13 -37.07
C LEU A 44 4.76 13.51 -37.16
N ARG A 45 5.61 14.53 -37.26
CA ARG A 45 5.22 15.90 -37.58
C ARG A 45 5.03 15.94 -39.09
N ASN A 46 3.84 15.55 -39.56
CA ASN A 46 3.42 15.85 -40.92
C ASN A 46 3.19 17.36 -41.00
N THR A 47 4.15 18.06 -41.60
CA THR A 47 3.98 19.40 -42.12
C THR A 47 3.59 19.29 -43.58
N SER A 48 2.30 19.39 -43.87
CA SER A 48 1.81 19.92 -45.15
C SER A 48 0.33 20.25 -45.03
N GLY A 49 -0.02 21.51 -45.31
CA GLY A 49 -1.41 21.96 -45.45
C GLY A 49 -1.98 22.63 -44.20
N ALA A 50 -2.48 23.84 -44.39
CA ALA A 50 -3.06 24.71 -43.39
C ALA A 50 -4.20 24.07 -42.56
N ASP A 51 -4.35 24.55 -41.31
CA ASP A 51 -5.49 24.32 -40.39
C ASP A 51 -5.76 22.90 -39.86
N GLY A 52 -4.70 22.14 -39.59
CA GLY A 52 -4.76 20.78 -39.04
C GLY A 52 -4.72 20.65 -37.51
N ARG A 53 -5.16 21.65 -36.72
CA ARG A 53 -5.37 21.41 -35.28
C ARG A 53 -6.50 20.41 -35.16
N LYS A 54 -6.21 19.15 -34.80
CA LYS A 54 -7.19 18.18 -34.31
C LYS A 54 -7.75 18.69 -32.98
N GLN A 55 -8.56 19.74 -33.05
CA GLN A 55 -9.47 20.08 -31.99
C GLN A 55 -10.37 18.86 -31.81
N LEU A 56 -10.47 18.38 -30.58
CA LEU A 56 -11.47 17.38 -30.24
C LEU A 56 -12.83 18.02 -30.55
N HIS A 57 -13.41 17.71 -31.71
CA HIS A 57 -14.75 18.16 -32.07
C HIS A 57 -15.79 17.40 -31.22
N VAL A 58 -15.76 17.57 -29.89
CA VAL A 58 -16.82 17.13 -28.94
C VAL A 58 -18.16 17.73 -29.34
N ALA A 59 -18.10 18.80 -30.14
CA ALA A 59 -19.26 19.47 -30.66
C ALA A 59 -20.17 18.57 -31.51
N LYS A 60 -19.68 17.62 -32.32
CA LYS A 60 -20.53 17.01 -33.36
C LYS A 60 -21.63 16.08 -32.82
N LYS A 61 -21.53 15.66 -31.55
CA LYS A 61 -22.48 14.73 -30.90
C LYS A 61 -23.12 15.31 -29.63
N ASN A 62 -23.25 16.63 -29.54
CA ASN A 62 -23.90 17.26 -28.38
C ASN A 62 -25.40 17.50 -28.67
N PRO A 63 -26.33 16.67 -28.16
CA PRO A 63 -27.76 16.73 -28.49
C PRO A 63 -28.39 18.07 -28.10
N SER A 64 -27.80 18.77 -27.13
CA SER A 64 -28.28 20.05 -26.62
C SER A 64 -28.06 21.24 -27.55
N ARG A 65 -27.33 21.09 -28.67
CA ARG A 65 -27.14 22.18 -29.65
C ARG A 65 -28.35 22.39 -30.56
N LYS A 66 -29.16 21.35 -30.80
CA LYS A 66 -30.38 21.44 -31.61
C LYS A 66 -31.60 21.96 -30.82
N LEU A 67 -31.47 22.11 -29.50
CA LEU A 67 -32.51 22.61 -28.61
C LEU A 67 -32.59 24.14 -28.67
N LYS A 68 -33.80 24.70 -28.51
CA LYS A 68 -33.98 26.15 -28.38
C LYS A 68 -33.33 26.63 -27.08
N LYS A 69 -32.93 27.90 -27.01
CA LYS A 69 -32.23 28.50 -25.84
C LYS A 69 -32.93 28.19 -24.50
N LYS A 70 -34.27 28.22 -24.47
CA LYS A 70 -35.07 27.93 -23.27
C LYS A 70 -34.92 26.46 -22.82
N ASP A 71 -34.99 25.52 -23.75
CA ASP A 71 -34.91 24.09 -23.46
C ASP A 71 -33.50 23.66 -23.03
N ARG A 72 -32.47 24.27 -23.63
CA ARG A 72 -31.07 24.05 -23.22
C ARG A 72 -30.81 24.51 -21.78
N THR A 73 -31.41 25.63 -21.38
CA THR A 73 -31.25 26.17 -20.02
C THR A 73 -31.94 25.26 -19.00
N ARG A 74 -33.16 24.78 -19.30
CA ARG A 74 -33.89 23.81 -18.46
C ARG A 74 -33.15 22.50 -18.30
N LEU A 75 -32.57 21.97 -19.38
CA LEU A 75 -31.78 20.73 -19.31
C LEU A 75 -30.51 20.92 -18.46
N SER A 76 -29.84 22.06 -18.59
CA SER A 76 -28.67 22.39 -17.78
C SER A 76 -29.03 22.52 -16.30
N GLN A 77 -30.18 23.13 -15.97
CA GLN A 77 -30.69 23.22 -14.60
C GLN A 77 -31.02 21.83 -14.04
N LYS A 78 -31.70 20.98 -14.81
CA LYS A 78 -32.01 19.61 -14.39
C LYS A 78 -30.75 18.75 -14.15
N ILE A 79 -29.74 18.88 -15.00
CA ILE A 79 -28.44 18.20 -14.79
C ILE A 79 -27.74 18.73 -13.54
N GLN A 80 -27.80 20.04 -13.30
CA GLN A 80 -27.20 20.65 -12.12
C GLN A 80 -27.93 20.23 -10.83
N GLU A 81 -29.26 20.08 -10.88
CA GLU A 81 -30.08 19.53 -9.80
C GLU A 81 -29.77 18.04 -9.56
N GLU A 82 -29.62 17.23 -10.62
CA GLU A 82 -29.21 15.82 -10.52
C GLU A 82 -27.78 15.66 -9.96
N GLN A 83 -26.85 16.53 -10.37
CA GLN A 83 -25.49 16.56 -9.81
C GLN A 83 -25.46 17.04 -8.35
N ALA A 84 -26.35 17.96 -7.97
CA ALA A 84 -26.54 18.37 -6.58
C ALA A 84 -27.20 17.27 -5.74
N GLN A 85 -27.95 16.34 -6.36
CA GLN A 85 -28.53 15.16 -5.69
C GLN A 85 -27.52 14.03 -5.46
N HIS A 86 -26.39 14.00 -6.15
CA HIS A 86 -25.20 13.27 -5.69
C HIS A 86 -24.55 14.04 -4.54
N GLY A 87 -25.35 14.27 -3.50
CA GLY A 87 -24.99 14.97 -2.29
C GLY A 87 -23.81 14.30 -1.63
N PHE A 88 -22.87 15.13 -1.20
CA PHE A 88 -21.83 14.85 -0.22
C PHE A 88 -22.21 13.66 0.66
N GLN A 89 -21.67 12.48 0.32
CA GLN A 89 -21.89 11.28 1.09
C GLN A 89 -21.15 11.53 2.40
N LYS A 90 -21.92 11.77 3.48
CA LYS A 90 -21.34 12.02 4.80
C LYS A 90 -20.27 10.96 5.04
N PRO A 91 -19.06 11.34 5.47
CA PRO A 91 -18.04 10.35 5.80
C PRO A 91 -18.66 9.38 6.79
N ILE A 92 -18.70 8.10 6.40
CA ILE A 92 -19.21 7.04 7.25
C ILE A 92 -18.40 7.11 8.53
N GLU A 93 -19.05 7.39 9.66
CA GLU A 93 -18.40 7.41 10.95
C GLU A 93 -17.69 6.07 11.15
N LYS A 94 -16.41 6.12 11.56
CA LYS A 94 -15.63 4.92 11.82
C LYS A 94 -16.39 4.09 12.86
N VAL A 95 -16.79 2.88 12.48
CA VAL A 95 -17.45 1.95 13.41
C VAL A 95 -16.41 1.50 14.43
N VAL A 96 -16.49 2.03 15.64
CA VAL A 96 -15.65 1.61 16.77
C VAL A 96 -16.15 0.25 17.24
N ARG A 97 -15.27 -0.76 17.26
CA ARG A 97 -15.58 -2.09 17.81
C ARG A 97 -14.76 -2.35 19.05
N GLU A 98 -15.36 -3.05 19.99
CA GLU A 98 -14.64 -3.61 21.14
C GLU A 98 -13.94 -4.91 20.75
N VAL A 99 -12.64 -4.99 21.03
CA VAL A 99 -11.77 -6.09 20.61
C VAL A 99 -11.21 -6.77 21.86
N SER A 100 -11.60 -8.03 22.07
CA SER A 100 -11.09 -8.81 23.19
C SER A 100 -9.71 -9.40 22.88
N ILE A 101 -8.68 -9.01 23.62
CA ILE A 101 -7.26 -9.37 23.38
C ILE A 101 -6.78 -10.33 24.47
N PRO A 102 -6.41 -11.58 24.15
CA PRO A 102 -5.77 -12.51 25.08
C PRO A 102 -4.29 -12.15 25.29
N ASP A 103 -3.60 -12.83 26.21
CA ASP A 103 -2.19 -12.54 26.55
C ASP A 103 -1.23 -12.65 25.35
N ASN A 104 -1.52 -13.55 24.41
CA ASN A 104 -0.79 -13.73 23.16
C ASN A 104 -1.80 -13.95 22.02
N ILE A 105 -1.69 -13.20 20.92
CA ILE A 105 -2.61 -13.27 19.78
C ILE A 105 -1.84 -13.25 18.45
N LYS A 106 -2.32 -13.98 17.45
CA LYS A 106 -1.78 -13.87 16.08
C LYS A 106 -2.27 -12.60 15.41
N VAL A 107 -1.43 -12.01 14.56
CA VAL A 107 -1.80 -10.81 13.78
C VAL A 107 -3.04 -11.06 12.92
N SER A 108 -3.15 -12.24 12.29
CA SER A 108 -4.34 -12.66 11.55
C SER A 108 -5.63 -12.59 12.37
N ASP A 109 -5.57 -13.06 13.62
CA ASP A 109 -6.74 -13.24 14.49
C ASP A 109 -7.16 -11.90 15.10
N LEU A 110 -6.18 -11.02 15.40
CA LEU A 110 -6.43 -9.65 15.83
C LEU A 110 -7.20 -8.87 14.75
N ALA A 111 -6.75 -8.96 13.49
CA ALA A 111 -7.41 -8.31 12.36
C ALA A 111 -8.84 -8.82 12.14
N GLN A 112 -9.05 -10.14 12.29
CA GLN A 112 -10.39 -10.74 12.21
C GLN A 112 -11.33 -10.20 13.29
N LYS A 113 -10.87 -10.05 14.54
CA LYS A 113 -11.68 -9.49 15.64
C LYS A 113 -12.04 -8.02 15.42
N MET A 114 -11.15 -7.25 14.82
CA MET A 114 -11.41 -5.86 14.40
C MET A 114 -12.28 -5.79 13.13
N ALA A 115 -12.41 -6.91 12.41
CA ALA A 115 -12.91 -6.97 11.04
C ALA A 115 -12.27 -5.91 10.14
N THR A 116 -10.94 -5.80 10.27
CA THR A 116 -10.04 -5.00 9.44
C THR A 116 -9.13 -5.95 8.65
N LYS A 117 -8.47 -5.44 7.61
CA LYS A 117 -7.55 -6.27 6.82
C LYS A 117 -6.24 -6.44 7.59
N ALA A 118 -5.70 -7.65 7.63
CA ALA A 118 -4.42 -7.92 8.30
C ALA A 118 -3.27 -7.07 7.74
N GLY A 119 -3.31 -6.72 6.45
CA GLY A 119 -2.33 -5.81 5.83
C GLY A 119 -2.36 -4.38 6.38
N GLU A 120 -3.48 -3.91 6.96
CA GLU A 120 -3.55 -2.60 7.62
C GLU A 120 -2.93 -2.66 9.01
N VAL A 121 -3.21 -3.72 9.76
CA VAL A 121 -2.61 -4.00 11.08
C VAL A 121 -1.08 -4.12 10.96
N LEU A 122 -0.59 -4.85 9.95
CA LEU A 122 0.83 -4.99 9.65
C LEU A 122 1.51 -3.64 9.36
N LYS A 123 0.84 -2.73 8.65
CA LYS A 123 1.40 -1.39 8.38
C LYS A 123 1.57 -0.57 9.65
N VAL A 124 0.60 -0.64 10.56
CA VAL A 124 0.68 0.06 11.86
C VAL A 124 1.85 -0.50 12.68
N LEU A 125 1.96 -1.83 12.76
CA LEU A 125 3.07 -2.50 13.45
C LEU A 125 4.44 -2.12 12.89
N MET A 126 4.57 -2.09 11.56
CA MET A 126 5.80 -1.64 10.89
C MET A 126 6.12 -0.17 11.18
N GLY A 127 5.11 0.70 11.26
CA GLY A 127 5.26 2.11 11.63
C GLY A 127 5.80 2.32 13.05
N MET A 128 5.49 1.39 13.96
CA MET A 128 5.98 1.36 15.34
C MET A 128 7.35 0.66 15.48
N GLY A 129 7.93 0.17 14.38
CA GLY A 129 9.21 -0.55 14.38
C GLY A 129 9.12 -2.03 14.71
N VAL A 130 7.91 -2.59 14.86
CA VAL A 130 7.68 -4.02 15.12
C VAL A 130 7.52 -4.75 13.78
N MET A 131 8.57 -5.44 13.34
CA MET A 131 8.53 -6.24 12.11
C MET A 131 8.01 -7.65 12.41
N VAL A 132 6.80 -7.94 11.93
CA VAL A 132 6.14 -9.25 12.06
C VAL A 132 5.47 -9.66 10.76
N THR A 133 5.17 -10.94 10.63
CA THR A 133 4.43 -11.54 9.52
C THR A 133 2.98 -11.85 9.93
N LEU A 134 2.17 -12.31 8.98
CA LEU A 134 0.73 -12.53 9.17
C LEU A 134 0.39 -13.53 10.29
N ASN A 135 1.20 -14.58 10.44
CA ASN A 135 0.93 -15.69 11.34
C ASN A 135 1.72 -15.60 12.65
N ASP A 136 2.52 -14.54 12.81
CA ASP A 136 3.31 -14.34 14.01
C ASP A 136 2.41 -13.96 15.19
N VAL A 137 2.85 -14.40 16.36
CA VAL A 137 2.18 -14.15 17.64
C VAL A 137 2.78 -12.89 18.25
N ILE A 138 1.92 -11.94 18.61
CA ILE A 138 2.28 -10.72 19.32
C ILE A 138 1.73 -10.75 20.74
N ASP A 139 2.41 -10.00 21.61
CA ASP A 139 2.02 -9.76 22.99
C ASP A 139 0.77 -8.86 23.08
N GLN A 140 0.08 -8.99 24.21
CA GLN A 140 -1.14 -8.23 24.50
C GLN A 140 -0.93 -6.71 24.49
N ASP A 141 0.20 -6.22 25.02
CA ASP A 141 0.46 -4.79 25.13
C ASP A 141 0.66 -4.15 23.74
N THR A 142 1.43 -4.80 22.87
CA THR A 142 1.55 -4.39 21.46
C THR A 142 0.21 -4.45 20.73
N ALA A 143 -0.59 -5.51 20.94
CA ALA A 143 -1.90 -5.64 20.31
C ALA A 143 -2.88 -4.54 20.76
N LEU A 144 -2.86 -4.16 22.04
CA LEU A 144 -3.66 -3.04 22.58
C LEU A 144 -3.32 -1.74 21.87
N LEU A 145 -2.03 -1.42 21.75
CA LEU A 145 -1.58 -0.17 21.15
C LEU A 145 -1.99 -0.06 19.67
N VAL A 146 -1.90 -1.15 18.92
CA VAL A 146 -2.34 -1.19 17.51
C VAL A 146 -3.86 -0.99 17.39
N VAL A 147 -4.64 -1.56 18.31
CA VAL A 147 -6.10 -1.41 18.34
C VAL A 147 -6.50 0.04 18.61
N GLU A 148 -5.82 0.71 19.54
CA GLU A 148 -6.02 2.12 19.85
C GLU A 148 -5.67 3.03 18.67
N GLU A 149 -4.52 2.79 18.00
CA GLU A 149 -4.10 3.57 16.82
C GLU A 149 -5.09 3.46 15.66
N MET A 150 -5.75 2.29 15.52
CA MET A 150 -6.81 2.08 14.54
C MET A 150 -8.18 2.65 14.97
N GLY A 151 -8.28 3.27 16.15
CA GLY A 151 -9.51 3.85 16.67
C GLY A 151 -10.54 2.83 17.16
N HIS A 152 -10.09 1.66 17.59
CA HIS A 152 -10.91 0.61 18.20
C HIS A 152 -10.65 0.55 19.71
N THR A 153 -11.56 -0.07 20.47
CA THR A 153 -11.40 -0.19 21.93
C THR A 153 -10.89 -1.59 22.29
N GLY A 154 -9.67 -1.70 22.83
CA GLY A 154 -9.09 -2.97 23.28
C GLY A 154 -9.54 -3.36 24.68
N VAL A 155 -10.05 -4.58 24.86
CA VAL A 155 -10.43 -5.15 26.16
C VAL A 155 -9.58 -6.37 26.47
N VAL A 156 -8.87 -6.34 27.60
CA VAL A 156 -8.00 -7.44 28.03
C VAL A 156 -8.82 -8.66 28.46
N SER A 157 -8.65 -9.79 27.76
CA SER A 157 -9.27 -11.07 28.08
C SER A 157 -8.30 -11.94 28.89
N LYS A 158 -8.46 -11.94 30.21
CA LYS A 158 -7.74 -12.87 31.10
C LYS A 158 -8.46 -14.21 31.11
N LYS A 159 -7.90 -15.22 30.45
CA LYS A 159 -8.39 -16.60 30.58
C LYS A 159 -7.83 -17.18 31.88
N LYS A 160 -8.67 -17.26 32.91
CA LYS A 160 -8.32 -17.79 34.24
C LYS A 160 -7.76 -19.23 34.08
N PRO A 161 -6.56 -19.55 34.59
CA PRO A 161 -6.07 -20.92 34.53
C PRO A 161 -7.01 -21.79 35.35
N LEU A 162 -7.54 -22.84 34.70
CA LEU A 162 -8.33 -23.87 35.35
C LEU A 162 -7.45 -24.47 36.45
N LYS A 163 -7.82 -24.22 37.72
CA LYS A 163 -7.22 -24.93 38.85
C LYS A 163 -7.59 -26.40 38.68
N THR A 164 -6.62 -27.20 38.25
CA THR A 164 -6.67 -28.65 38.35
C THR A 164 -6.68 -28.99 39.84
N SER A 165 -7.77 -29.64 40.28
CA SER A 165 -7.92 -30.18 41.63
C SER A 165 -7.17 -31.49 41.81
#